data_AF-A0A8D9BLI2-F1
#
_entry.id   AF-A0A8D9BLI2-F1
#
_cell.length_a   1.000
_cell.length_b   1.000
_cell.length_c   1.000
_cell.angle_alpha   90.00
_cell.angle_beta   90.00
_cell.angle_gamma   90.00
#
_symmetry.space_group_name_H-M   'P 1'
#
loop_
_entity.id
_entity.type
_entity.pdbx_description
1 polymer ?
#
loop_
_entity_poly.entity_id
_entity_poly.type
_entity_poly.pdbx_seq_one_letter_code
_entity_poly.pdbx_strand_id
1 'polypeptide(L)'
;MNSIRNKYFKLLVFLHYFGLISIPKYYQQGWKNWLHRNCYRTFVYMFMLLVSTLHALSTMHYPYDHPAFTTKIYEFLLVLFLYFEIFIFSFYLDKFIELFEDMDRIFAATDPKVYSRYEKELDWVLGALFGFCVFVLGCLVLDTLTPQSEDNIQLLTSLYHLSHPRRKLPTLIYIPFIDISEMKYFVIIYVAIIYAAIIGMCAGCQIAGIESIYPTLLAAQIEMFCKFIKLLGRTHRNKNGDIIFYSNIVFTSWSLEDIG
;
A
#
# COMPACT_ATOMS: atom_id res chain seq x y z
N MET A 1 1.82 -19.77 -17.15
CA MET A 1 1.93 -18.34 -17.51
C MET A 1 0.89 -17.56 -16.69
N ASN A 2 1.27 -16.44 -16.05
CA ASN A 2 0.39 -15.42 -15.39
C ASN A 2 0.37 -15.30 -13.86
N SER A 3 1.16 -16.02 -13.04
CA SER A 3 0.92 -15.98 -11.58
C SER A 3 1.20 -14.61 -10.93
N ILE A 4 2.35 -14.02 -11.23
CA ILE A 4 2.77 -12.72 -10.69
C ILE A 4 1.91 -11.57 -11.25
N ARG A 5 1.65 -11.57 -12.57
CA ARG A 5 0.68 -10.65 -13.21
C ARG A 5 -0.70 -10.69 -12.55
N ASN A 6 -1.19 -11.90 -12.25
CA ASN A 6 -2.50 -12.07 -11.62
C ASN A 6 -2.50 -11.60 -10.16
N LYS A 7 -1.35 -11.69 -9.45
CA LYS A 7 -1.17 -11.15 -8.10
C LYS A 7 -1.09 -9.61 -8.08
N TYR A 8 -0.33 -9.00 -8.98
CA TYR A 8 -0.32 -7.54 -9.13
C TYR A 8 -1.67 -7.02 -9.55
N PHE A 9 -2.32 -7.68 -10.49
CA PHE A 9 -3.66 -7.31 -10.88
C PHE A 9 -4.63 -7.40 -9.69
N LYS A 10 -4.56 -8.44 -8.84
CA LYS A 10 -5.36 -8.51 -7.61
C LYS A 10 -5.09 -7.35 -6.64
N LEU A 11 -3.82 -6.98 -6.44
CA LEU A 11 -3.46 -5.83 -5.59
C LEU A 11 -4.00 -4.52 -6.17
N LEU A 12 -3.83 -4.29 -7.47
CA LEU A 12 -4.37 -3.12 -8.16
C LEU A 12 -5.90 -3.10 -8.10
N VAL A 13 -6.56 -4.24 -8.25
CA VAL A 13 -8.02 -4.37 -8.16
C VAL A 13 -8.51 -4.02 -6.77
N PHE A 14 -7.80 -4.43 -5.73
CA PHE A 14 -8.13 -4.05 -4.36
C PHE A 14 -8.10 -2.52 -4.21
N LEU A 15 -7.03 -1.86 -4.67
CA LEU A 15 -6.90 -0.40 -4.63
C LEU A 15 -7.94 0.32 -5.48
N HIS A 16 -8.33 -0.29 -6.60
CA HIS A 16 -9.42 0.19 -7.41
C HIS A 16 -10.71 0.21 -6.61
N TYR A 17 -11.08 -0.87 -5.92
CA TYR A 17 -12.31 -0.90 -5.11
C TYR A 17 -12.34 0.15 -3.99
N PHE A 18 -11.19 0.48 -3.40
CA PHE A 18 -11.08 1.55 -2.40
C PHE A 18 -11.01 2.97 -3.00
N GLY A 19 -11.06 3.10 -4.33
CA GLY A 19 -11.07 4.39 -5.01
C GLY A 19 -9.72 5.11 -4.97
N LEU A 20 -8.66 4.41 -4.58
CA LEU A 20 -7.29 4.94 -4.54
C LEU A 20 -6.70 5.07 -5.95
N ILE A 21 -7.05 4.14 -6.83
CA ILE A 21 -6.64 4.16 -8.24
C ILE A 21 -7.80 3.87 -9.19
N SER A 22 -7.62 4.20 -10.46
CA SER A 22 -8.57 3.82 -11.52
C SER A 22 -7.84 2.96 -12.53
N ILE A 23 -8.18 1.66 -12.56
CA ILE A 23 -7.68 0.75 -13.60
C ILE A 23 -8.40 1.09 -14.91
N PRO A 24 -7.68 1.36 -16.01
CA PRO A 24 -8.28 1.62 -17.30
C PRO A 24 -9.13 0.43 -17.78
N LYS A 25 -10.35 0.69 -18.27
CA LYS A 25 -11.26 -0.31 -18.84
C LYS A 25 -11.60 -1.49 -17.91
N TYR A 26 -11.54 -1.30 -16.58
CA TYR A 26 -11.88 -2.35 -15.61
C TYR A 26 -13.33 -2.82 -15.75
N TYR A 27 -14.26 -1.86 -15.82
CA TYR A 27 -15.67 -2.16 -16.08
C TYR A 27 -15.91 -2.26 -17.59
N GLN A 28 -16.74 -3.22 -18.01
CA GLN A 28 -17.17 -3.34 -19.40
C GLN A 28 -17.99 -2.12 -19.85
N GLN A 29 -18.79 -1.54 -18.94
CA GLN A 29 -19.58 -0.35 -19.23
C GLN A 29 -18.77 0.94 -19.02
N GLY A 30 -18.61 1.75 -20.07
CA GLY A 30 -17.81 2.98 -20.05
C GLY A 30 -18.23 4.00 -18.98
N TRP A 31 -19.54 4.14 -18.73
CA TRP A 31 -20.06 5.08 -17.72
C TRP A 31 -19.63 4.70 -16.28
N LYS A 32 -19.46 3.40 -15.98
CA LYS A 32 -18.97 2.95 -14.66
C LYS A 32 -17.51 3.33 -14.46
N ASN A 33 -16.67 3.16 -15.48
CA ASN A 33 -15.28 3.62 -15.43
C ASN A 33 -15.21 5.13 -15.23
N TRP A 34 -16.09 5.89 -15.90
CA TRP A 34 -16.16 7.34 -15.76
C TRP A 34 -16.58 7.75 -14.33
N LEU A 35 -17.66 7.17 -13.78
CA LEU A 35 -18.11 7.45 -12.41
C LEU A 35 -17.05 7.10 -11.38
N HIS A 36 -16.42 5.94 -11.53
CA HIS A 36 -15.37 5.51 -10.63
C HIS A 36 -14.19 6.48 -10.65
N ARG A 37 -13.71 6.83 -11.85
CA ARG A 37 -12.53 7.69 -12.04
C ARG A 37 -12.78 9.14 -11.60
N ASN A 38 -13.95 9.70 -11.91
CA ASN A 38 -14.21 11.13 -11.74
C ASN A 38 -15.03 11.47 -10.50
N CYS A 39 -15.88 10.56 -10.02
CA CYS A 39 -16.71 10.82 -8.84
C CYS A 39 -16.15 10.12 -7.61
N TYR A 40 -16.07 8.79 -7.63
CA TYR A 40 -15.68 8.03 -6.44
C TYR A 40 -14.23 8.29 -6.04
N ARG A 41 -13.30 8.22 -6.98
CA ARG A 41 -11.90 8.54 -6.71
C ARG A 41 -11.74 9.98 -6.21
N THR A 42 -12.33 10.97 -6.88
CA THR A 42 -12.29 12.37 -6.44
C THR A 42 -12.84 12.53 -5.02
N PHE A 43 -13.95 11.86 -4.70
CA PHE A 43 -14.48 11.83 -3.34
C PHE A 43 -13.46 11.30 -2.34
N VAL A 44 -12.80 10.16 -2.61
CA VAL A 44 -11.79 9.57 -1.71
C VAL A 44 -10.61 10.52 -1.49
N TYR A 45 -10.10 11.15 -2.54
CA TYR A 45 -9.01 12.12 -2.43
C TYR A 45 -9.41 13.38 -1.64
N MET A 46 -10.60 13.93 -1.91
CA MET A 46 -11.12 15.08 -1.17
C MET A 46 -11.39 14.73 0.29
N PHE A 47 -11.88 13.52 0.57
CA PHE A 47 -12.09 13.02 1.91
C PHE A 47 -10.75 12.89 2.68
N MET A 48 -9.74 12.29 2.07
CA MET A 48 -8.41 12.19 2.68
C MET A 48 -7.79 13.57 2.91
N LEU A 49 -7.92 14.50 1.96
CA LEU A 49 -7.46 15.89 2.13
C LEU A 49 -8.17 16.59 3.30
N LEU A 50 -9.48 16.38 3.45
CA LEU A 50 -10.25 16.89 4.59
C LEU A 50 -9.72 16.32 5.90
N VAL A 51 -9.51 15.01 5.98
CA VAL A 51 -8.93 14.35 7.17
C VAL A 51 -7.55 14.91 7.49
N SER A 52 -6.64 15.02 6.51
CA SER A 52 -5.32 15.64 6.69
C SER A 52 -5.41 17.06 7.24
N THR A 53 -6.34 17.85 6.70
CA THR A 53 -6.57 19.24 7.13
C THR A 53 -7.05 19.29 8.59
N LEU A 54 -7.99 18.42 8.95
CA LEU A 54 -8.51 18.34 10.31
C LEU A 54 -7.44 17.86 11.32
N HIS A 55 -6.55 16.95 10.91
CA HIS A 55 -5.38 16.58 11.70
C HIS A 55 -4.42 17.76 11.88
N ALA A 56 -4.13 18.51 10.81
CA ALA A 56 -3.28 19.70 10.90
C ALA A 56 -3.86 20.72 11.90
N LEU A 57 -5.16 21.00 11.80
CA LEU A 57 -5.87 21.89 12.72
C LEU A 57 -5.81 21.38 14.16
N SER A 58 -6.03 20.08 14.38
CA SER A 58 -5.97 19.46 15.71
C SER A 58 -4.58 19.56 16.32
N THR A 59 -3.53 19.37 15.53
CA THR A 59 -2.13 19.49 15.98
C THR A 59 -1.81 20.94 16.33
N MET A 60 -2.25 21.91 15.53
CA MET A 60 -2.02 23.33 15.79
C MET A 60 -2.74 23.87 17.04
N HIS A 61 -3.86 23.26 17.43
CA HIS A 61 -4.60 23.64 18.64
C HIS A 61 -4.05 23.00 19.93
N TYR A 62 -3.14 22.03 19.82
CA TYR A 62 -2.60 21.33 20.97
C TYR A 62 -1.39 22.09 21.55
N PRO A 63 -1.27 22.21 22.88
CA PRO A 63 -0.13 22.89 23.50
C PRO A 63 1.18 22.12 23.26
N TYR A 64 2.21 22.83 22.77
CA TYR A 64 3.53 22.28 22.41
C TYR A 64 4.21 21.52 23.56
N ASP A 65 4.08 22.00 24.80
CA ASP A 65 4.74 21.42 25.97
C ASP A 65 4.09 20.11 26.47
N HIS A 66 2.95 19.71 25.91
CA HIS A 66 2.23 18.51 26.33
C HIS A 66 2.79 17.26 25.63
N PRO A 67 3.04 16.13 26.32
CA PRO A 67 3.59 14.91 25.72
C PRO A 67 2.80 14.39 24.50
N ALA A 68 1.48 14.56 24.51
CA ALA A 68 0.61 14.16 23.40
C ALA A 68 0.75 15.02 22.12
N PHE A 69 1.38 16.20 22.19
CA PHE A 69 1.66 17.04 21.01
C PHE A 69 2.55 16.31 20.00
N THR A 70 3.59 15.62 20.49
CA THR A 70 4.49 14.82 19.64
C THR A 70 3.73 13.72 18.90
N THR A 71 2.82 13.02 19.59
CA THR A 71 1.95 12.01 18.96
C THR A 71 1.08 12.64 17.86
N LYS A 72 0.49 13.82 18.12
CA LYS A 72 -0.33 14.55 17.15
C LYS A 72 0.45 14.98 15.92
N ILE A 73 1.71 15.41 16.09
CA ILE A 73 2.61 15.69 14.97
C ILE A 73 2.84 14.42 14.13
N TYR A 74 3.16 13.29 14.75
CA TYR A 74 3.41 12.05 14.02
C TYR A 74 2.18 11.56 13.27
N GLU A 75 1.00 11.63 13.88
CA GLU A 75 -0.27 11.32 13.21
C GLU A 75 -0.49 12.22 11.98
N PHE A 76 -0.30 13.54 12.13
CA PHE A 76 -0.43 14.48 11.02
C PHE A 76 0.57 14.20 9.89
N LEU A 77 1.85 14.02 10.22
CA LEU A 77 2.89 13.71 9.24
C LEU A 77 2.59 12.39 8.51
N LEU A 78 2.17 11.36 9.24
CA LEU A 78 1.80 10.06 8.66
C LEU A 78 0.66 10.21 7.65
N VAL A 79 -0.43 10.88 8.03
CA VAL A 79 -1.59 11.10 7.15
C VAL A 79 -1.19 11.94 5.92
N LEU A 80 -0.35 12.95 6.10
CA LEU A 80 0.15 13.81 5.03
C LEU A 80 1.03 13.04 4.04
N PHE A 81 1.99 12.24 4.54
CA PHE A 81 2.85 11.41 3.70
C PHE A 81 2.04 10.40 2.91
N LEU A 82 1.13 9.67 3.56
CA LEU A 82 0.24 8.73 2.90
C LEU A 82 -0.58 9.40 1.78
N TYR A 83 -1.12 10.59 2.03
CA TYR A 83 -1.87 11.35 1.02
C TYR A 83 -1.01 11.67 -0.22
N PHE A 84 0.18 12.24 -0.02
CA PHE A 84 1.07 12.57 -1.13
C PHE A 84 1.54 11.34 -1.89
N GLU A 85 1.81 10.25 -1.18
CA GLU A 85 2.29 9.02 -1.78
C GLU A 85 1.23 8.34 -2.65
N ILE A 86 -0.02 8.28 -2.18
CA ILE A 86 -1.18 7.84 -2.98
C ILE A 86 -1.33 8.71 -4.23
N PHE A 87 -1.17 10.03 -4.08
CA PHE A 87 -1.28 10.97 -5.19
C PHE A 87 -0.18 10.76 -6.24
N ILE A 88 1.08 10.68 -5.81
CA ILE A 88 2.24 10.40 -6.66
C ILE A 88 2.07 9.05 -7.35
N PHE A 89 1.74 8.00 -6.60
CA PHE A 89 1.55 6.68 -7.17
C PHE A 89 0.47 6.67 -8.25
N SER A 90 -0.68 7.29 -8.00
CA SER A 90 -1.73 7.33 -9.01
C SER A 90 -1.35 8.16 -10.25
N PHE A 91 -0.44 9.13 -10.14
CA PHE A 91 0.08 9.87 -11.28
C PHE A 91 1.01 9.00 -12.15
N TYR A 92 1.80 8.14 -11.52
CA TYR A 92 2.75 7.24 -12.19
C TYR A 92 2.20 5.83 -12.47
N LEU A 93 0.91 5.58 -12.19
CA LEU A 93 0.29 4.25 -12.26
C LEU A 93 0.50 3.55 -13.60
N ASP A 94 0.27 4.26 -14.72
CA ASP A 94 0.40 3.67 -16.05
C ASP A 94 1.84 3.21 -16.32
N LYS A 95 2.83 3.97 -15.86
CA LYS A 95 4.26 3.61 -15.95
C LYS A 95 4.60 2.42 -15.07
N PHE A 96 4.02 2.33 -13.86
CA PHE A 96 4.18 1.16 -13.01
C PHE A 96 3.60 -0.09 -13.66
N ILE A 97 2.40 0.01 -14.26
CA ILE A 97 1.77 -1.10 -14.98
C ILE A 97 2.65 -1.56 -16.14
N GLU A 98 3.14 -0.62 -16.96
CA GLU A 98 4.04 -0.92 -18.08
C GLU A 98 5.33 -1.62 -17.62
N LEU A 99 5.98 -1.10 -16.57
CA LEU A 99 7.16 -1.69 -15.98
C LEU A 99 6.89 -3.13 -15.49
N PHE A 100 5.76 -3.38 -14.84
CA PHE A 100 5.39 -4.73 -14.41
C PHE A 100 5.11 -5.68 -15.58
N GLU A 101 4.50 -5.20 -16.65
CA GLU A 101 4.29 -6.00 -17.86
C GLU A 101 5.62 -6.38 -18.53
N ASP A 102 6.56 -5.45 -18.63
CA ASP A 102 7.88 -5.70 -19.18
C ASP A 102 8.68 -6.68 -18.32
N MET A 103 8.61 -6.52 -17.00
CA MET A 103 9.22 -7.46 -16.06
C MET A 103 8.60 -8.86 -16.21
N ASP A 104 7.28 -9.00 -16.23
CA ASP A 104 6.61 -10.31 -16.37
C ASP A 104 6.99 -11.00 -17.69
N ARG A 105 7.14 -10.25 -18.79
CA ARG A 105 7.62 -10.79 -20.08
C ARG A 105 9.05 -11.32 -19.98
N ILE A 106 9.95 -10.58 -19.36
CA ILE A 106 11.36 -10.98 -19.18
C ILE A 106 11.44 -12.22 -18.28
N PHE A 107 10.67 -12.23 -17.18
CA PHE A 107 10.63 -13.32 -16.20
C PHE A 107 10.01 -14.61 -16.72
N ALA A 108 8.94 -14.52 -17.52
CA ALA A 108 8.30 -15.68 -18.13
C ALA A 108 9.22 -16.41 -19.12
N ALA A 109 10.25 -15.72 -19.63
CA ALA A 109 11.26 -16.31 -20.51
C ALA A 109 12.43 -16.96 -19.73
N THR A 110 12.46 -16.90 -18.39
CA THR A 110 13.60 -17.33 -17.56
C THR A 110 13.33 -18.54 -16.66
N ASP A 111 14.33 -18.98 -15.86
CA ASP A 111 14.32 -20.18 -15.00
C ASP A 111 13.03 -20.29 -14.13
N PRO A 112 12.15 -21.28 -14.39
CA PRO A 112 10.91 -21.45 -13.63
C PRO A 112 11.14 -21.72 -12.13
N LYS A 113 12.27 -22.31 -11.75
CA LYS A 113 12.56 -22.64 -10.34
C LYS A 113 12.88 -21.39 -9.54
N VAL A 114 13.74 -20.51 -10.08
CA VAL A 114 14.08 -19.23 -9.45
C VAL A 114 12.83 -18.39 -9.31
N TYR A 115 12.03 -18.31 -10.37
CA TYR A 115 10.77 -17.59 -10.40
C TYR A 115 9.81 -18.06 -9.29
N SER A 116 9.60 -19.38 -9.16
CA SER A 116 8.69 -19.93 -8.15
C SER A 116 9.10 -19.66 -6.70
N ARG A 117 10.41 -19.51 -6.42
CA ARG A 117 10.93 -19.20 -5.08
C ARG A 117 10.60 -17.76 -4.70
N TYR A 118 10.96 -16.82 -5.56
CA TYR A 118 10.72 -15.39 -5.31
C TYR A 118 9.22 -15.05 -5.29
N GLU A 119 8.43 -15.78 -6.06
CA GLU A 119 6.97 -15.66 -5.99
C GLU A 119 6.42 -16.04 -4.60
N LYS A 120 6.92 -17.12 -3.99
CA LYS A 120 6.51 -17.53 -2.64
C LYS A 120 6.98 -16.54 -1.58
N GLU A 121 8.21 -16.04 -1.70
CA GLU A 121 8.74 -15.02 -0.79
C GLU A 121 7.87 -13.76 -0.82
N LEU A 122 7.47 -13.32 -2.01
CA LEU A 122 6.58 -12.18 -2.16
C LEU A 122 5.21 -12.42 -1.50
N ASP A 123 4.62 -13.62 -1.64
CA ASP A 123 3.36 -13.97 -0.98
C ASP A 123 3.47 -13.90 0.55
N TRP A 124 4.58 -14.40 1.10
CA TRP A 124 4.83 -14.35 2.54
C TRP A 124 4.96 -12.91 3.03
N VAL A 125 5.70 -12.06 2.31
CA VAL A 125 5.88 -10.65 2.66
C VAL A 125 4.55 -9.90 2.60
N LEU A 126 3.79 -10.03 1.50
CA LEU A 126 2.48 -9.40 1.35
C LEU A 126 1.47 -9.90 2.40
N GLY A 127 1.47 -11.20 2.69
CA GLY A 127 0.61 -11.78 3.72
C GLY A 127 0.95 -11.28 5.12
N ALA A 128 2.24 -11.19 5.45
CA ALA A 128 2.71 -10.64 6.73
C ALA A 128 2.36 -9.16 6.88
N LEU A 129 2.56 -8.36 5.82
CA LEU A 129 2.17 -6.94 5.79
C LEU A 129 0.67 -6.76 5.99
N PHE A 130 -0.16 -7.53 5.28
CA PHE A 130 -1.61 -7.49 5.44
C PHE A 130 -2.03 -7.85 6.88
N GLY A 131 -1.45 -8.93 7.43
CA GLY A 131 -1.71 -9.34 8.82
C GLY A 131 -1.32 -8.27 9.84
N PHE A 132 -0.16 -7.62 9.66
CA PHE A 132 0.28 -6.52 10.50
C PHE A 132 -0.67 -5.31 10.42
N CYS A 133 -1.09 -4.92 9.22
CA CYS A 133 -2.03 -3.83 9.04
C CYS A 133 -3.38 -4.12 9.73
N VAL A 134 -3.93 -5.32 9.55
CA VAL A 134 -5.18 -5.75 10.23
C VAL A 134 -5.01 -5.72 11.76
N PHE A 135 -3.86 -6.15 12.26
CA PHE A 135 -3.53 -6.07 13.68
C PHE A 135 -3.54 -4.62 14.19
N VAL A 136 -2.87 -3.70 13.49
CA VAL A 136 -2.84 -2.27 13.84
C VAL A 136 -4.25 -1.66 13.84
N LEU A 137 -5.09 -1.98 12.85
CA LEU A 137 -6.49 -1.53 12.83
C LEU A 137 -7.29 -2.10 14.01
N GLY A 138 -7.06 -3.36 14.36
CA GLY A 138 -7.64 -3.97 15.56
C GLY A 138 -7.23 -3.23 16.83
N CYS A 139 -5.95 -2.91 16.98
CA CYS A 139 -5.44 -2.11 18.10
C CYS A 139 -6.08 -0.71 18.13
N LEU A 140 -6.22 -0.05 16.98
CA LEU A 140 -6.86 1.26 16.87
C LEU A 140 -8.31 1.24 17.35
N VAL A 141 -9.08 0.21 16.96
CA VAL A 141 -10.46 0.02 17.42
C VAL A 141 -10.50 -0.29 18.92
N LEU A 142 -9.67 -1.20 19.41
CA LEU A 142 -9.63 -1.57 20.83
C LEU A 142 -9.18 -0.41 21.72
N ASP A 143 -8.30 0.46 21.24
CA ASP A 143 -7.85 1.63 21.98
C ASP A 143 -8.99 2.61 22.28
N THR A 144 -10.05 2.63 21.47
CA THR A 144 -11.24 3.45 21.76
C THR A 144 -12.06 2.95 22.94
N LEU A 145 -11.87 1.69 23.34
CA LEU A 145 -12.53 1.09 24.49
C LEU A 145 -11.71 1.27 25.78
N THR A 146 -10.47 1.74 25.68
CA THR A 146 -9.63 1.97 26.86
C THR A 146 -10.01 3.29 27.54
N PRO A 147 -10.02 3.32 28.90
CA PRO A 147 -10.32 4.55 29.62
C PRO A 147 -9.25 5.62 29.36
N GLN A 148 -9.68 6.87 29.15
CA GLN A 148 -8.77 8.01 29.09
C GLN A 148 -8.23 8.36 30.48
N SER A 149 -6.99 8.84 30.51
CA SER A 149 -6.40 9.43 31.71
C SER A 149 -7.12 10.73 32.09
N GLU A 150 -7.14 11.03 33.38
CA GLU A 150 -7.81 12.22 33.91
C GLU A 150 -7.17 13.52 33.39
N ASP A 151 -5.85 13.53 33.24
CA ASP A 151 -5.11 14.67 32.67
C ASP A 151 -5.57 14.99 31.23
N ASN A 152 -5.79 13.95 30.42
CA ASN A 152 -6.30 14.13 29.06
C ASN A 152 -7.75 14.61 29.09
N ILE A 153 -8.59 14.12 30.01
CA ILE A 153 -9.98 14.59 30.15
C ILE A 153 -10.02 16.09 30.47
N GLN A 154 -9.20 16.55 31.42
CA GLN A 154 -9.11 17.96 31.78
C GLN A 154 -8.66 18.82 30.59
N LEU A 155 -7.63 18.35 29.87
CA LEU A 155 -7.12 19.04 28.69
C LEU A 155 -8.16 19.11 27.56
N LEU A 156 -8.88 18.02 27.29
CA LEU A 156 -9.93 18.01 26.26
C LEU A 156 -11.10 18.93 26.60
N THR A 157 -11.44 19.00 27.88
CA THR A 157 -12.49 19.89 28.38
C THR A 157 -12.06 21.36 28.26
N SER A 158 -10.80 21.68 28.52
CA SER A 158 -10.29 23.05 28.46
C SER A 158 -10.03 23.53 27.03
N LEU A 159 -9.47 22.68 26.15
CA LEU A 159 -9.13 23.04 24.77
C LEU A 159 -10.32 22.99 23.81
N TYR A 160 -11.19 21.98 23.96
CA TYR A 160 -12.24 21.68 22.99
C TYR A 160 -13.65 21.85 23.54
N HIS A 161 -13.79 22.20 24.83
CA HIS A 161 -15.07 22.41 25.49
C HIS A 161 -16.05 21.24 25.32
N LEU A 162 -15.53 20.00 25.35
CA LEU A 162 -16.34 18.79 25.14
C LEU A 162 -17.30 18.55 26.31
N SER A 163 -18.56 18.24 26.00
CA SER A 163 -19.58 17.88 26.99
C SER A 163 -19.38 16.48 27.57
N HIS A 164 -18.80 15.57 26.80
CA HIS A 164 -18.57 14.16 27.17
C HIS A 164 -17.12 13.73 26.90
N PRO A 165 -16.12 14.31 27.59
CA PRO A 165 -14.71 14.13 27.29
C PRO A 165 -14.18 12.70 27.47
N ARG A 166 -14.95 11.79 28.09
CA ARG A 166 -14.62 10.36 28.25
C ARG A 166 -14.86 9.51 27.00
N ARG A 167 -15.58 10.05 26.00
CA ARG A 167 -15.80 9.35 24.73
C ARG A 167 -14.58 9.49 23.86
N LYS A 168 -13.81 8.42 23.76
CA LYS A 168 -12.53 8.38 23.04
C LYS A 168 -12.74 8.04 21.57
N LEU A 169 -12.24 8.91 20.69
CA LEU A 169 -12.09 8.60 19.27
C LEU A 169 -10.74 7.90 19.02
N PRO A 170 -10.62 7.07 17.96
CA PRO A 170 -9.36 6.39 17.66
C PRO A 170 -8.22 7.37 17.37
N THR A 171 -8.57 8.51 16.78
CA THR A 171 -7.70 9.66 16.70
C THR A 171 -8.48 10.89 17.09
N LEU A 172 -7.93 11.67 18.01
CA LEU A 172 -8.51 12.95 18.38
C LEU A 172 -8.35 13.95 17.22
N ILE A 173 -9.48 14.46 16.75
CA ILE A 173 -9.60 15.44 15.68
C ILE A 173 -10.39 16.64 16.21
N TYR A 174 -9.92 17.85 15.96
CA TYR A 174 -10.67 19.06 16.24
C TYR A 174 -11.53 19.46 15.04
N ILE A 175 -12.82 19.69 15.30
CA ILE A 175 -13.73 20.28 14.32
C ILE A 175 -14.32 21.56 14.92
N PRO A 176 -14.04 22.74 14.33
CA PRO A 176 -14.57 24.00 14.84
C PRO A 176 -16.09 23.96 14.99
N PHE A 177 -16.59 24.50 16.10
CA PHE A 177 -18.03 24.64 16.41
C PHE A 177 -18.82 23.33 16.57
N ILE A 178 -18.17 22.16 16.53
CA ILE A 178 -18.81 20.86 16.71
C ILE A 178 -18.26 20.19 17.97
N ASP A 179 -19.15 19.90 18.92
CA ASP A 179 -18.81 19.03 20.04
C ASP A 179 -18.81 17.57 19.56
N ILE A 180 -17.62 17.08 19.17
CA ILE A 180 -17.40 15.73 18.67
C ILE A 180 -17.76 14.63 19.69
N SER A 181 -17.94 15.00 20.96
CA SER A 181 -18.32 14.08 22.02
C SER A 181 -19.84 13.83 22.09
N GLU A 182 -20.67 14.65 21.46
CA GLU A 182 -22.11 14.38 21.34
C GLU A 182 -22.37 13.15 20.48
N MET A 183 -23.32 12.30 20.87
CA MET A 183 -23.51 10.97 20.28
C MET A 183 -23.75 11.01 18.76
N LYS A 184 -24.53 11.99 18.28
CA LYS A 184 -24.83 12.15 16.85
C LYS A 184 -23.58 12.42 16.00
N TYR A 185 -22.65 13.23 16.51
CA TYR A 185 -21.42 13.58 15.79
C TYR A 185 -20.35 12.53 16.01
N PHE A 186 -20.25 12.01 17.23
CA PHE A 186 -19.31 10.97 17.61
C PHE A 186 -19.39 9.76 16.68
N VAL A 187 -20.58 9.21 16.43
CA VAL A 187 -20.75 8.03 15.57
C VAL A 187 -20.31 8.32 14.13
N ILE A 188 -20.69 9.48 13.58
CA ILE A 188 -20.34 9.86 12.20
C ILE A 188 -18.84 10.02 12.06
N ILE A 189 -18.21 10.75 12.99
CA ILE A 189 -16.77 11.01 12.98
C ILE A 189 -16.00 9.71 13.23
N TYR A 190 -16.47 8.86 14.14
CA TYR A 190 -15.87 7.55 14.38
C TYR A 190 -15.84 6.70 13.12
N VAL A 191 -16.99 6.55 12.44
CA VAL A 191 -17.08 5.79 11.18
C VAL A 191 -16.18 6.40 10.11
N ALA A 192 -16.13 7.74 10.02
CA ALA A 192 -15.23 8.43 9.09
C ALA A 192 -13.75 8.15 9.38
N ILE A 193 -13.32 8.19 10.65
CA ILE A 193 -11.94 7.88 11.05
C ILE A 193 -11.59 6.42 10.72
N ILE A 194 -12.49 5.47 11.02
CA ILE A 194 -12.27 4.06 10.68
C ILE A 194 -12.17 3.87 9.17
N TYR A 195 -13.02 4.55 8.40
CA TYR A 195 -12.93 4.51 6.93
C TYR A 195 -11.60 5.10 6.42
N ALA A 196 -11.15 6.23 6.98
CA ALA A 196 -9.85 6.82 6.67
C ALA A 196 -8.68 5.88 7.02
N ALA A 197 -8.76 5.20 8.18
CA ALA A 197 -7.76 4.22 8.59
C ALA A 197 -7.72 3.00 7.66
N ILE A 198 -8.88 2.52 7.18
CA ILE A 198 -8.95 1.45 6.17
C ILE A 198 -8.32 1.91 4.86
N ILE A 199 -8.62 3.13 4.38
CA ILE A 199 -7.98 3.70 3.19
C ILE A 199 -6.46 3.78 3.37
N GLY A 200 -6.00 4.31 4.50
CA GLY A 200 -4.58 4.42 4.85
C GLY A 200 -3.88 3.07 4.89
N MET A 201 -4.52 2.04 5.45
CA MET A 201 -4.04 0.65 5.40
C MET A 201 -3.90 0.15 3.96
N CYS A 202 -4.92 0.34 3.13
CA CYS A 202 -4.89 -0.11 1.74
C CYS A 202 -3.74 0.54 0.98
N ALA A 203 -3.52 1.84 1.19
CA ALA A 203 -2.39 2.57 0.63
C ALA A 203 -1.04 2.04 1.16
N GLY A 204 -0.90 1.84 2.47
CA GLY A 204 0.31 1.30 3.08
C GLY A 204 0.66 -0.09 2.58
N CYS A 205 -0.32 -1.00 2.47
CA CYS A 205 -0.12 -2.32 1.89
C CYS A 205 0.35 -2.26 0.43
N GLN A 206 -0.14 -1.28 -0.35
CA GLN A 206 0.33 -1.09 -1.72
C GLN A 206 1.77 -0.60 -1.76
N ILE A 207 2.12 0.44 -0.99
CA ILE A 207 3.47 1.01 -0.97
C ILE A 207 4.46 -0.09 -0.62
N ALA A 208 4.25 -0.74 0.53
CA ALA A 208 5.10 -1.83 0.98
C ALA A 208 5.10 -2.99 -0.02
N GLY A 209 3.99 -3.24 -0.71
CA GLY A 209 3.92 -4.20 -1.80
C GLY A 209 4.86 -3.83 -2.94
N ILE A 210 4.75 -2.64 -3.53
CA ILE A 210 5.59 -2.19 -4.64
C ILE A 210 7.06 -2.15 -4.24
N GLU A 211 7.35 -1.61 -3.07
CA GLU A 211 8.71 -1.55 -2.50
C GLU A 211 9.29 -2.94 -2.24
N SER A 212 8.47 -3.94 -1.94
CA SER A 212 8.93 -5.33 -1.81
C SER A 212 9.12 -5.97 -3.18
N ILE A 213 8.19 -5.73 -4.10
CA ILE A 213 8.19 -6.35 -5.42
C ILE A 213 9.42 -5.95 -6.22
N TYR A 214 9.70 -4.65 -6.31
CA TYR A 214 10.70 -4.15 -7.24
C TYR A 214 12.12 -4.69 -6.92
N PRO A 215 12.60 -4.65 -5.66
CA PRO A 215 13.89 -5.24 -5.28
C PRO A 215 13.89 -6.76 -5.40
N THR A 216 12.81 -7.45 -5.03
CA THR A 216 12.72 -8.91 -5.14
C THR A 216 12.88 -9.37 -6.59
N LEU A 217 12.21 -8.68 -7.51
CA LEU A 217 12.36 -8.95 -8.94
C LEU A 217 13.75 -8.54 -9.44
N LEU A 218 14.29 -7.38 -9.06
CA LEU A 218 15.65 -7.00 -9.47
C LEU A 218 16.70 -8.01 -8.99
N ALA A 219 16.58 -8.50 -7.75
CA ALA A 219 17.44 -9.53 -7.18
C ALA A 219 17.36 -10.84 -7.98
N ALA A 220 16.15 -11.24 -8.36
CA ALA A 220 15.96 -12.43 -9.20
C ALA A 220 16.61 -12.25 -10.59
N GLN A 221 16.48 -11.08 -11.22
CA GLN A 221 17.16 -10.78 -12.49
C GLN A 221 18.69 -10.84 -12.36
N ILE A 222 19.25 -10.28 -11.29
CA ILE A 222 20.69 -10.31 -11.00
C ILE A 222 21.17 -11.75 -10.76
N GLU A 223 20.41 -12.57 -10.02
CA GLU A 223 20.77 -13.98 -9.82
C GLU A 223 20.81 -14.75 -11.14
N MET A 224 19.82 -14.54 -12.00
CA MET A 224 19.76 -15.18 -13.32
C MET A 224 20.92 -14.74 -14.21
N PHE A 225 21.21 -13.44 -14.26
CA PHE A 225 22.36 -12.91 -15.00
C PHE A 225 23.68 -13.49 -14.49
N CYS A 226 23.86 -13.57 -13.17
CA CYS A 226 25.04 -14.21 -12.56
C CYS A 226 25.16 -15.69 -12.95
N LYS A 227 24.05 -16.43 -13.06
CA LYS A 227 24.06 -17.82 -13.54
C LYS A 227 24.49 -17.88 -15.00
N PHE A 228 23.95 -17.02 -15.87
CA PHE A 228 24.36 -16.97 -17.28
C PHE A 228 25.84 -16.62 -17.47
N ILE A 229 26.37 -15.64 -16.72
CA ILE A 229 27.81 -15.32 -16.74
C ILE A 229 28.66 -16.53 -16.35
N LYS A 230 28.25 -17.32 -15.36
CA LYS A 230 28.99 -18.53 -14.96
C LYS A 230 28.99 -19.62 -16.03
N LEU A 231 28.01 -19.63 -16.93
CA LEU A 231 27.91 -20.56 -18.06
C LEU A 231 28.72 -20.09 -19.28
N LEU A 232 28.93 -18.77 -19.42
CA LEU A 232 29.77 -18.19 -20.46
C LEU A 232 31.22 -18.71 -20.35
N GLY A 233 31.75 -19.19 -21.47
CA GLY A 233 33.11 -19.73 -21.56
C GLY A 233 33.29 -21.16 -21.04
N ARG A 234 32.23 -21.81 -20.54
CA ARG A 234 32.26 -23.23 -20.16
C ARG A 234 31.73 -24.11 -21.30
N THR A 235 32.35 -25.27 -21.46
CA THR A 235 31.90 -26.32 -22.38
C THR A 235 30.77 -27.10 -21.71
N HIS A 236 29.56 -26.97 -22.22
CA HIS A 236 28.41 -27.72 -21.70
C HIS A 236 28.02 -28.84 -22.67
N ARG A 237 27.36 -29.90 -22.17
CA ARG A 237 26.77 -30.94 -23.02
C ARG A 237 25.25 -30.93 -22.83
N ASN A 238 24.49 -30.97 -23.93
CA ASN A 238 23.03 -31.09 -23.86
C ASN A 238 22.63 -32.50 -23.38
N LYS A 239 21.32 -32.74 -23.21
CA LYS A 239 20.77 -34.06 -22.84
C LYS A 239 21.10 -35.18 -23.84
N ASN A 240 21.48 -34.83 -25.07
CA ASN A 240 21.89 -35.77 -26.13
C ASN A 240 23.41 -35.98 -26.18
N GLY A 241 24.19 -35.28 -25.36
CA GLY A 241 25.65 -35.37 -25.30
C GLY A 241 26.41 -34.38 -26.21
N ASP A 242 25.72 -33.54 -26.98
CA ASP A 242 26.32 -32.57 -27.89
C ASP A 242 26.93 -31.40 -27.12
N ILE A 243 28.10 -30.94 -27.57
CA ILE A 243 28.78 -29.80 -26.98
C ILE A 243 28.08 -28.50 -27.37
N ILE A 244 27.65 -27.74 -26.36
CA ILE A 244 27.05 -26.42 -26.49
C ILE A 244 28.05 -25.38 -25.97
N PHE A 245 28.26 -24.33 -26.76
CA PHE A 245 29.03 -23.16 -26.39
C PHE A 245 28.08 -21.97 -26.24
N TYR A 246 28.02 -21.39 -25.04
CA TYR A 246 27.28 -20.15 -24.79
C TYR A 246 28.14 -18.96 -25.22
N SER A 247 28.34 -18.79 -26.53
CA SER A 247 29.19 -17.74 -27.09
C SER A 247 28.43 -16.57 -27.71
N ASN A 248 27.10 -16.64 -27.81
CA ASN A 248 26.28 -15.52 -28.29
C ASN A 248 24.98 -15.40 -27.51
N ILE A 249 24.88 -14.35 -26.69
CA ILE A 249 23.59 -13.85 -26.19
C ILE A 249 22.93 -13.09 -27.37
N VAL A 250 22.52 -13.82 -28.40
CA VAL A 250 21.66 -13.29 -29.45
C VAL A 250 20.34 -14.02 -29.33
N PHE A 251 19.33 -13.26 -28.89
CA PHE A 251 17.90 -13.49 -28.98
C PHE A 251 17.48 -14.74 -29.76
N THR A 252 17.18 -15.85 -29.06
CA THR A 252 16.05 -16.75 -29.37
C THR A 252 16.01 -17.91 -28.37
N SER A 253 14.97 -17.94 -27.54
CA SER A 253 14.26 -19.15 -27.07
C SER A 253 15.04 -20.35 -26.46
N TRP A 254 16.09 -20.14 -25.66
CA TRP A 254 16.66 -21.25 -24.89
C TRP A 254 16.00 -21.33 -23.52
N SER A 255 15.32 -22.45 -23.25
CA SER A 255 14.77 -22.76 -21.94
C SER A 255 15.87 -23.38 -21.07
N LEU A 256 15.94 -23.00 -19.79
CA LEU A 256 16.87 -23.64 -18.84
C LEU A 256 16.54 -25.12 -18.59
N GLU A 257 15.43 -25.65 -19.11
CA GLU A 257 15.12 -27.08 -19.07
C GLU A 257 16.06 -27.91 -19.94
N ASP A 258 16.75 -27.30 -20.90
CA ASP A 258 17.75 -27.95 -21.76
C ASP A 258 19.11 -28.12 -21.06
N ILE A 259 19.27 -27.52 -19.89
CA ILE A 259 20.45 -27.63 -19.03
C ILE A 259 20.11 -28.61 -17.90
N GLY A 260 20.40 -29.88 -18.14
CA GLY A 260 20.34 -30.94 -17.12
C GLY A 260 21.42 -30.79 -16.07
#